data_AF-A0A1W9Q9Y0-F1
#
_entry.id   AF-A0A1W9Q9Y0-F1
#
_cell.length_a   1.000
_cell.length_b   1.000
_cell.length_c   1.000
_cell.angle_alpha   90.00
_cell.angle_beta   90.00
_cell.angle_gamma   90.00
#
_symmetry.space_group_name_H-M   'P 1'
#
loop_
_entity.id
_entity.type
_entity.pdbx_description
1 polymer ?
#
loop_
_entity_poly.entity_id
_entity_poly.type
_entity_poly.pdbx_seq_one_letter_code
_entity_poly.pdbx_strand_id
1 'polypeptide(L)'
;MKAASARPKTTTLPPPAPSAEARSEDTFAETPRRPREARIVQRRETTIDETEQTRRRLLSQYMASEGRSAITRAADNYLRAGFEIPAEQEAQLQLLEHLDESLARQAIAVLKELIQVDPPRKLPLFRQRLRRLEDHAEDPATREAASELRRALPG
;
A
#
# COMPACT_ATOMS: atom_id res chain seq x y z
N MET A 1 62.03 8.21 21.31
CA MET A 1 61.87 8.91 20.02
C MET A 1 60.48 9.55 20.02
N LYS A 2 60.34 10.88 20.20
CA LYS A 2 60.02 11.92 19.17
C LYS A 2 58.76 11.55 18.34
N ALA A 3 57.69 12.32 18.15
CA ALA A 3 57.32 13.75 18.28
C ALA A 3 55.76 13.81 18.38
N ALA A 4 55.06 14.68 19.13
CA ALA A 4 54.86 16.14 19.05
C ALA A 4 54.21 16.68 17.74
N SER A 5 52.92 17.11 17.82
CA SER A 5 52.29 18.32 17.20
C SER A 5 50.76 18.15 17.21
N ALA A 6 49.91 18.95 17.89
CA ALA A 6 49.70 20.40 17.93
C ALA A 6 48.84 20.99 16.79
N ARG A 7 47.52 21.07 17.06
CA ARG A 7 46.67 22.29 17.09
C ARG A 7 46.23 22.98 15.75
N PRO A 8 45.22 23.89 15.80
CA PRO A 8 43.94 23.81 15.07
C PRO A 8 43.78 24.92 14.01
N LYS A 9 42.60 25.08 13.39
CA LYS A 9 42.09 26.39 12.92
C LYS A 9 40.60 26.40 12.54
N THR A 10 39.91 27.30 13.22
CA THR A 10 38.67 28.05 12.95
C THR A 10 38.57 28.64 11.54
N THR A 11 37.35 28.66 10.96
CA THR A 11 36.91 29.61 9.93
C THR A 11 35.39 29.81 10.10
N THR A 12 34.94 30.87 10.79
CA THR A 12 34.59 32.22 10.30
C THR A 12 33.16 32.34 9.76
N LEU A 13 32.25 32.80 10.64
CA LEU A 13 31.05 33.58 10.29
C LEU A 13 31.45 35.02 9.98
N PRO A 14 30.69 35.70 9.10
CA PRO A 14 30.33 37.10 9.37
C PRO A 14 28.81 37.40 9.19
N PRO A 15 28.14 38.05 10.16
CA PRO A 15 27.19 39.15 9.94
C PRO A 15 27.98 40.51 9.90
N PRO A 16 27.42 41.75 9.80
CA PRO A 16 26.03 42.27 9.87
C PRO A 16 25.65 43.28 8.71
N ALA A 17 24.38 43.38 8.30
CA ALA A 17 23.35 44.40 8.66
C ALA A 17 23.35 45.71 7.78
N PRO A 18 22.43 46.68 7.98
CA PRO A 18 21.47 47.12 6.99
C PRO A 18 21.70 48.57 6.52
N SER A 19 21.27 48.91 5.30
CA SER A 19 21.20 50.32 4.88
C SER A 19 19.82 50.62 4.32
N ALA A 20 19.23 51.62 4.95
CA ALA A 20 17.94 52.22 4.68
C ALA A 20 18.01 53.20 3.49
N GLU A 21 16.81 53.58 3.04
CA GLU A 21 16.46 54.85 2.39
C GLU A 21 16.89 55.03 0.91
N ALA A 22 16.09 55.58 -0.01
CA ALA A 22 14.82 56.29 0.08
C ALA A 22 14.15 56.35 -1.31
N ARG A 23 12.81 56.38 -1.26
CA ARG A 23 11.89 57.23 -2.05
C ARG A 23 12.05 57.32 -3.56
N SER A 24 10.98 56.97 -4.26
CA SER A 24 10.33 57.87 -5.20
C SER A 24 8.84 57.56 -5.22
N GLU A 25 8.04 58.56 -4.86
CA GLU A 25 6.60 58.61 -5.03
C GLU A 25 6.31 58.62 -6.53
N ASP A 26 5.35 57.81 -6.98
CA ASP A 26 4.58 58.21 -8.16
C ASP A 26 3.15 57.71 -8.08
N THR A 27 2.28 58.58 -8.57
CA THR A 27 0.89 58.71 -8.17
C THR A 27 0.02 58.05 -9.21
N PHE A 28 -0.69 56.95 -8.90
CA PHE A 28 -1.74 56.47 -9.81
C PHE A 28 -2.94 55.89 -9.06
N ALA A 29 -4.03 56.67 -9.14
CA ALA A 29 -5.40 56.26 -9.42
C ALA A 29 -5.98 55.08 -8.63
N GLU A 30 -6.85 55.45 -7.69
CA GLU A 30 -7.91 54.64 -7.12
C GLU A 30 -8.72 53.94 -8.23
N THR A 31 -8.66 52.61 -8.25
CA THR A 31 -9.61 51.75 -8.95
C THR A 31 -10.28 50.84 -7.92
N PRO A 32 -11.62 50.72 -7.91
CA PRO A 32 -12.32 49.88 -6.95
C PRO A 32 -11.97 48.41 -7.21
N ARG A 33 -11.23 47.82 -6.26
CA ARG A 33 -10.89 46.39 -6.27
C ARG A 33 -12.19 45.59 -6.15
N ARG A 34 -12.64 45.03 -7.27
CA ARG A 34 -13.70 44.04 -7.30
C ARG A 34 -13.34 42.89 -6.34
N PRO A 35 -14.29 42.41 -5.52
CA PRO A 35 -14.01 41.34 -4.57
C PRO A 35 -13.56 40.11 -5.36
N ARG A 36 -12.41 39.56 -4.94
CA ARG A 36 -11.85 38.32 -5.47
C ARG A 36 -12.94 37.26 -5.38
N GLU A 37 -13.43 36.82 -6.54
CA GLU A 37 -14.26 35.63 -6.66
C GLU A 37 -13.51 34.50 -5.97
N ALA A 38 -14.10 34.04 -4.88
CA ALA A 38 -13.57 32.98 -4.07
C ALA A 38 -13.31 31.77 -4.97
N ARG A 39 -12.04 31.38 -5.08
CA ARG A 39 -11.64 30.05 -5.56
C ARG A 39 -12.49 29.03 -4.82
N ILE A 40 -13.47 28.45 -5.51
CA ILE A 40 -14.20 27.29 -5.02
C ILE A 40 -13.19 26.15 -5.05
N VAL A 41 -12.56 25.91 -3.90
CA VAL A 41 -11.65 24.78 -3.70
C VAL A 41 -12.53 23.54 -3.65
N GLN A 42 -12.50 22.74 -4.73
CA GLN A 42 -12.92 21.33 -4.75
C GLN A 42 -12.15 20.56 -3.67
N ARG A 43 -12.62 20.62 -2.43
CA ARG A 43 -11.99 19.95 -1.28
C ARG A 43 -12.32 18.45 -1.18
N ARG A 44 -13.13 17.92 -2.10
CA ARG A 44 -13.59 16.52 -2.10
C ARG A 44 -12.80 15.60 -3.03
N GLU A 45 -12.19 16.14 -4.07
CA GLU A 45 -11.43 15.34 -5.05
C GLU A 45 -10.10 14.88 -4.45
N THR A 46 -9.40 15.75 -3.73
CA THR A 46 -8.08 15.43 -3.15
C THR A 46 -8.13 14.26 -2.16
N THR A 47 -9.18 14.17 -1.32
CA THR A 47 -9.29 13.08 -0.34
C THR A 47 -9.57 11.74 -0.99
N ILE A 48 -10.41 11.72 -2.03
CA ILE A 48 -10.72 10.49 -2.76
C ILE A 48 -9.47 10.02 -3.50
N ASP A 49 -8.75 10.93 -4.15
CA ASP A 49 -7.52 10.62 -4.86
C ASP A 49 -6.43 10.08 -3.93
N GLU A 50 -6.27 10.63 -2.73
CA GLU A 50 -5.32 10.13 -1.72
C GLU A 50 -5.67 8.72 -1.22
N THR A 51 -6.97 8.44 -0.99
CA THR A 51 -7.42 7.10 -0.56
C THR A 51 -7.20 6.05 -1.64
N GLU A 52 -7.51 6.38 -2.89
CA GLU A 52 -7.32 5.49 -4.02
C GLU A 52 -5.83 5.28 -4.32
N GLN A 53 -5.00 6.32 -4.20
CA GLN A 53 -3.55 6.20 -4.32
C GLN A 53 -2.97 5.28 -3.23
N THR A 54 -3.48 5.41 -2.00
CA THR A 54 -3.11 4.53 -0.88
C THR A 54 -3.53 3.09 -1.15
N ARG A 55 -4.77 2.88 -1.60
CA ARG A 55 -5.28 1.55 -1.97
C ARG A 55 -4.41 0.89 -3.03
N ARG A 56 -4.08 1.61 -4.12
CA ARG A 56 -3.22 1.09 -5.20
C ARG A 56 -1.83 0.74 -4.71
N ARG A 57 -1.24 1.59 -3.86
CA ARG A 57 0.09 1.34 -3.28
C ARG A 57 0.08 0.09 -2.41
N LEU A 58 -0.89 -0.04 -1.51
CA LEU A 58 -0.97 -1.21 -0.61
C LEU A 58 -1.31 -2.48 -1.40
N LEU A 59 -2.16 -2.41 -2.41
CA LEU A 59 -2.46 -3.54 -3.28
C LEU A 59 -1.21 -3.99 -4.04
N SER A 60 -0.45 -3.06 -4.62
CA SER A 60 0.80 -3.37 -5.30
C SER A 60 1.81 -4.04 -4.35
N GLN A 61 1.93 -3.52 -3.12
CA GLN A 61 2.77 -4.13 -2.09
C GLN A 61 2.31 -5.54 -1.72
N TYR A 62 0.99 -5.74 -1.58
CA TYR A 62 0.41 -7.05 -1.31
C TYR A 62 0.72 -8.03 -2.44
N MET A 63 0.44 -7.65 -3.69
CA MET A 63 0.69 -8.50 -4.87
C MET A 63 2.17 -8.85 -5.04
N ALA A 64 3.09 -7.95 -4.71
CA ALA A 64 4.52 -8.18 -4.79
C ALA A 64 5.11 -8.98 -3.60
N SER A 65 4.33 -9.28 -2.57
CA SER A 65 4.84 -9.93 -1.35
C SER A 65 5.01 -11.44 -1.53
N GLU A 66 6.20 -11.96 -1.22
CA GLU A 66 6.48 -13.39 -1.30
C GLU A 66 6.75 -14.00 0.08
N GLY A 67 6.23 -15.21 0.29
CA GLY A 67 6.37 -15.93 1.55
C GLY A 67 5.32 -15.56 2.60
N ARG A 68 5.03 -16.54 3.47
CA ARG A 68 3.92 -16.51 4.44
C ARG A 68 3.89 -15.25 5.29
N SER A 69 5.03 -14.88 5.88
CA SER A 69 5.12 -13.74 6.81
C SER A 69 4.95 -12.39 6.10
N ALA A 70 5.52 -12.22 4.90
CA ALA A 70 5.41 -10.98 4.15
C ALA A 70 3.99 -10.78 3.61
N ILE A 71 3.39 -11.84 3.08
CA ILE A 71 2.01 -11.86 2.60
C ILE A 71 1.05 -11.51 3.74
N THR A 72 1.20 -12.16 4.90
CA THR A 72 0.36 -11.88 6.08
C THR A 72 0.44 -10.41 6.46
N ARG A 73 1.66 -9.86 6.59
CA ARG A 73 1.84 -8.45 6.95
C ARG A 73 1.23 -7.50 5.92
N ALA A 74 1.37 -7.79 4.64
CA ALA A 74 0.84 -6.93 3.58
C ALA A 74 -0.70 -6.99 3.52
N ALA A 75 -1.29 -8.18 3.66
CA ALA A 75 -2.74 -8.38 3.74
C ALA A 75 -3.32 -7.66 4.96
N ASP A 76 -2.72 -7.84 6.14
CA ASP A 76 -3.12 -7.15 7.37
C ASP A 76 -3.09 -5.63 7.19
N ASN A 77 -2.04 -5.09 6.59
CA ASN A 77 -1.95 -3.65 6.34
C ASN A 77 -3.04 -3.16 5.38
N TYR A 78 -3.36 -3.95 4.36
CA TYR A 78 -4.41 -3.64 3.39
C TYR A 78 -5.79 -3.63 4.05
N LEU A 79 -6.10 -4.68 4.83
CA LEU A 79 -7.37 -4.84 5.55
C LEU A 79 -7.53 -3.80 6.66
N ARG A 80 -6.47 -3.51 7.44
CA ARG A 80 -6.49 -2.47 8.49
C ARG A 80 -6.68 -1.07 7.94
N ALA A 81 -6.29 -0.81 6.69
CA ALA A 81 -6.58 0.43 6.00
C ALA A 81 -8.06 0.54 5.55
N GLY A 82 -8.88 -0.48 5.81
CA GLY A 82 -10.31 -0.51 5.49
C GLY A 82 -10.59 -0.94 4.05
N PHE A 83 -9.62 -1.52 3.34
CA PHE A 83 -9.80 -1.99 1.98
C PHE A 83 -10.09 -3.49 1.94
N GLU A 84 -10.90 -3.91 0.98
CA GLU A 84 -11.25 -5.32 0.74
C GLU A 84 -10.34 -5.94 -0.33
N ILE A 85 -9.79 -7.12 -0.04
CA ILE A 85 -8.92 -7.84 -0.98
C ILE A 85 -9.72 -8.12 -2.26
N PRO A 86 -9.21 -7.73 -3.45
CA PRO A 86 -9.95 -7.91 -4.70
C PRO A 86 -10.37 -9.37 -4.91
N ALA A 87 -11.60 -9.57 -5.41
CA ALA A 87 -12.10 -10.87 -5.84
C ALA A 87 -11.48 -11.28 -7.19
N GLU A 88 -10.15 -11.32 -7.23
CA GLU A 88 -9.34 -11.73 -8.38
C GLU A 88 -8.56 -12.97 -8.00
N GLN A 89 -8.43 -13.93 -8.91
CA GLN A 89 -7.80 -15.21 -8.60
C GLN A 89 -6.39 -15.05 -8.04
N GLU A 90 -5.59 -14.12 -8.56
CA GLU A 90 -4.20 -13.94 -8.12
C GLU A 90 -4.10 -13.39 -6.68
N ALA A 91 -4.92 -12.38 -6.37
CA ALA A 91 -5.00 -11.81 -5.03
C ALA A 91 -5.49 -12.87 -4.02
N GLN A 92 -6.59 -13.55 -4.33
CA GLN A 92 -7.14 -14.59 -3.45
C GLN A 92 -6.19 -15.78 -3.29
N LEU A 93 -5.48 -16.17 -4.35
CA LEU A 93 -4.46 -17.21 -4.29
C LEU A 93 -3.30 -16.83 -3.35
N GLN A 94 -2.93 -15.55 -3.30
CA GLN A 94 -1.94 -15.03 -2.36
C GLN A 94 -2.44 -15.08 -0.92
N LEU A 95 -3.72 -14.79 -0.70
CA LEU A 95 -4.36 -14.85 0.62
C LEU A 95 -4.38 -16.26 1.22
N LEU A 96 -4.25 -17.33 0.42
CA LEU A 96 -4.08 -18.70 0.94
C LEU A 96 -2.82 -18.91 1.79
N GLU A 97 -1.80 -18.05 1.65
CA GLU A 97 -0.58 -18.10 2.46
C GLU A 97 -0.69 -17.27 3.74
N HIS A 98 -1.88 -16.78 4.08
CA HIS A 98 -2.08 -16.00 5.29
C HIS A 98 -1.88 -16.87 6.55
N LEU A 99 -1.41 -16.26 7.65
CA LEU A 99 -1.26 -16.96 8.93
C LEU A 99 -2.62 -17.22 9.61
N ASP A 100 -3.55 -16.26 9.52
CA ASP A 100 -4.94 -16.45 9.94
C ASP A 100 -5.69 -17.35 8.95
N GLU A 101 -6.06 -18.55 9.41
CA GLU A 101 -6.77 -19.54 8.61
C GLU A 101 -8.21 -19.14 8.28
N SER A 102 -8.82 -18.23 9.04
CA SER A 102 -10.15 -17.71 8.72
C SER A 102 -10.13 -16.90 7.43
N LEU A 103 -9.07 -16.11 7.20
CA LEU A 103 -8.86 -15.35 5.96
C LEU A 103 -8.50 -16.28 4.81
N ALA A 104 -7.67 -17.31 5.04
CA ALA A 104 -7.40 -18.32 4.04
C ALA A 104 -8.69 -19.06 3.60
N ARG A 105 -9.56 -19.42 4.55
CA ARG A 105 -10.86 -20.05 4.25
C ARG A 105 -11.81 -19.13 3.49
N GLN A 106 -11.86 -17.84 3.84
CA GLN A 106 -12.61 -16.86 3.06
C GLN A 106 -12.09 -16.78 1.62
N ALA A 107 -10.76 -16.77 1.44
CA ALA A 107 -10.15 -16.80 0.12
C ALA A 107 -10.52 -18.07 -0.67
N ILE A 108 -10.55 -19.24 -0.03
CA ILE A 108 -11.01 -20.49 -0.66
C ILE A 108 -12.45 -20.36 -1.16
N ALA A 109 -13.35 -19.76 -0.37
CA ALA A 109 -14.73 -19.55 -0.76
C ALA A 109 -14.83 -18.65 -2.01
N VAL A 110 -14.12 -17.52 -2.02
CA VAL A 110 -14.08 -16.61 -3.18
C VAL A 110 -13.47 -17.30 -4.40
N LEU A 111 -12.38 -18.05 -4.22
CA LEU A 111 -11.76 -18.82 -5.30
C LEU A 111 -12.72 -19.86 -5.90
N LYS A 112 -13.52 -20.53 -5.06
CA LYS A 112 -14.53 -21.51 -5.50
C LYS A 112 -15.55 -20.87 -6.43
N GLU A 113 -15.96 -19.63 -6.16
CA GLU A 113 -16.85 -18.86 -7.02
C GLU A 113 -16.16 -18.43 -8.32
N LEU A 114 -14.94 -17.89 -8.22
CA LEU A 114 -14.20 -17.38 -9.38
C LEU A 114 -13.92 -18.46 -10.43
N ILE A 115 -13.60 -19.68 -10.00
CA ILE A 115 -13.29 -20.78 -10.95
C ILE A 115 -14.52 -21.28 -11.73
N GLN A 116 -15.74 -20.94 -11.30
CA GLN A 116 -16.95 -21.25 -12.08
C GLN A 116 -17.09 -20.30 -13.28
N VAL A 117 -16.45 -19.14 -13.24
CA VAL A 117 -16.58 -18.08 -14.24
C VAL A 117 -15.34 -17.98 -15.13
N ASP A 118 -14.14 -18.11 -14.56
CA ASP A 118 -12.86 -18.04 -15.28
C ASP A 118 -12.00 -19.28 -14.93
N PRO A 119 -11.40 -20.00 -15.89
CA PRO A 119 -10.48 -21.09 -15.58
C PRO A 119 -9.36 -20.70 -14.60
N PRO A 120 -8.87 -21.65 -13.78
CA PRO A 120 -7.83 -21.37 -12.79
C PRO A 120 -6.52 -20.97 -13.45
N ARG A 121 -6.09 -19.73 -13.17
CA ARG A 121 -4.78 -19.21 -13.54
C ARG A 121 -3.72 -19.83 -12.64
N LYS A 122 -2.53 -20.10 -13.16
CA LYS A 122 -1.42 -20.67 -12.38
C LYS A 122 -1.83 -21.98 -11.67
N LEU A 123 -2.53 -22.88 -12.37
CA LEU A 123 -3.06 -24.15 -11.84
C LEU A 123 -2.06 -24.96 -10.97
N PRO A 124 -0.76 -25.08 -11.32
CA PRO A 124 0.21 -25.75 -10.46
C PRO A 124 0.33 -25.10 -9.07
N LEU A 125 0.34 -23.77 -9.01
CA LEU A 125 0.43 -23.01 -7.76
C LEU A 125 -0.85 -23.13 -6.93
N PHE A 126 -2.02 -23.12 -7.56
CA PHE A 126 -3.31 -23.43 -6.92
C PHE A 126 -3.25 -24.77 -6.20
N ARG A 127 -2.89 -25.83 -6.94
CA ARG A 127 -2.82 -27.20 -6.40
C ARG A 127 -1.83 -27.28 -5.25
N GLN A 128 -0.65 -26.67 -5.40
CA GLN A 128 0.38 -26.66 -4.37
C GLN A 128 -0.10 -25.99 -3.07
N ARG A 129 -0.71 -24.79 -3.18
CA ARG A 129 -1.18 -24.04 -2.00
C ARG A 129 -2.35 -24.71 -1.31
N LEU A 130 -3.33 -25.19 -2.07
CA LEU A 130 -4.46 -25.94 -1.51
C LEU A 130 -4.00 -27.24 -0.85
N ARG A 131 -3.04 -27.94 -1.45
CA ARG A 131 -2.48 -29.15 -0.85
C ARG A 131 -1.76 -28.85 0.46
N ARG A 132 -0.99 -27.76 0.54
CA ARG A 132 -0.34 -27.32 1.78
C ARG A 132 -1.37 -27.03 2.88
N LEU A 133 -2.47 -26.36 2.57
CA LEU A 133 -3.55 -26.10 3.53
C LEU A 133 -4.23 -27.40 3.97
N GLU A 134 -4.53 -28.30 3.04
CA GLU A 134 -5.10 -29.62 3.35
C GLU A 134 -4.19 -30.43 4.31
N ASP A 135 -2.87 -30.40 4.08
CA ASP A 135 -1.92 -31.21 4.85
C ASP A 135 -1.52 -30.57 6.19
N HIS A 136 -1.57 -29.22 6.32
CA HIS A 136 -0.95 -28.51 7.44
C HIS A 136 -1.82 -27.47 8.16
N ALA A 137 -3.03 -27.14 7.68
CA ALA A 137 -3.91 -26.22 8.43
C ALA A 137 -4.32 -26.86 9.76
N GLU A 138 -4.38 -26.07 10.82
CA GLU A 138 -4.76 -26.48 12.17
C GLU A 138 -6.28 -26.67 12.26
N ASP A 139 -7.07 -25.79 11.62
CA ASP A 139 -8.52 -25.85 11.59
C ASP A 139 -9.02 -26.94 10.63
N PRO A 140 -9.78 -27.95 11.12
CA PRO A 140 -10.39 -28.96 10.27
C PRO A 140 -11.23 -28.39 9.13
N ALA A 141 -11.97 -27.29 9.37
CA ALA A 141 -12.82 -26.68 8.35
C ALA A 141 -12.00 -26.10 7.20
N THR A 142 -10.81 -25.57 7.50
CA THR A 142 -9.88 -25.06 6.47
C THR A 142 -9.30 -26.20 5.65
N ARG A 143 -8.92 -27.33 6.28
CA ARG A 143 -8.44 -28.52 5.57
C ARG A 143 -9.49 -29.08 4.61
N GLU A 144 -10.73 -29.20 5.08
CA GLU A 144 -11.85 -29.71 4.29
C GLU A 144 -12.13 -28.81 3.08
N ALA A 145 -12.27 -27.50 3.31
CA ALA A 145 -12.51 -26.53 2.24
C ALA A 145 -11.38 -26.56 1.18
N ALA A 146 -10.12 -26.70 1.61
CA ALA A 146 -8.98 -26.80 0.70
C ALA A 146 -9.01 -28.11 -0.12
N SER A 147 -9.33 -29.24 0.52
CA SER A 147 -9.46 -30.54 -0.16
C SER A 147 -10.59 -30.53 -1.20
N GLU A 148 -11.76 -29.99 -0.84
CA GLU A 148 -12.90 -29.84 -1.75
C GLU A 148 -12.52 -29.04 -2.99
N LEU A 149 -11.96 -27.84 -2.81
CA LEU A 149 -11.58 -26.99 -3.93
C LEU A 149 -10.50 -27.67 -4.79
N ARG A 150 -9.50 -28.33 -4.19
CA ARG A 150 -8.44 -29.03 -4.93
C ARG A 150 -8.99 -30.14 -5.82
N ARG A 151 -10.02 -30.87 -5.37
CA ARG A 151 -10.70 -31.92 -6.15
C ARG A 151 -11.56 -31.37 -7.28
N ALA A 152 -12.08 -30.16 -7.12
CA ALA A 152 -12.86 -29.47 -8.16
C ALA A 152 -11.99 -28.90 -9.31
N LEU A 153 -10.67 -28.77 -9.11
CA LEU A 153 -9.76 -28.25 -10.15
C LEU A 153 -9.58 -29.25 -11.31
N PRO A 154 -9.56 -28.77 -12.57
CA PRO A 154 -9.41 -29.60 -13.76
C PRO A 154 -8.08 -30.35 -13.75
N GLY A 155 -8.12 -31.64 -14.13
CA GLY A 155 -6.99 -32.58 -14.15
C GLY A 155 -5.76 -32.05 -14.87
#